data_AF-A0A9D8EAB6-F1
#
_entry.id   AF-A0A9D8EAB6-F1
#
_cell.length_a   1.000
_cell.length_b   1.000
_cell.length_c   1.000
_cell.angle_alpha   90.00
_cell.angle_beta   90.00
_cell.angle_gamma   90.00
#
_symmetry.space_group_name_H-M   'P 1'
#
loop_
_entity.id
_entity.type
_entity.pdbx_description
1 polymer ?
#
loop_
_entity_poly.entity_id
_entity_poly.type
_entity_poly.pdbx_seq_one_letter_code
_entity_poly.pdbx_strand_id
1 'polypeptide(L)'
;MPLWCIRRLASSPEQVFDAALDAAARLGFTVSLADRPAGHLFLSQEHGPRRTHRFTVSVTDSGLGATVLYVSWETHLSPWPRSDARAAARLCRAIEGALAGL
;
A
#
# COMPACT_ATOMS: atom_id res chain seq x y z
N MET A 1 6.99 -10.52 -13.58
CA MET A 1 5.90 -9.52 -13.72
C MET A 1 5.58 -8.96 -12.35
N PRO A 2 5.54 -7.63 -12.16
CA PRO A 2 5.03 -7.05 -10.94
C PRO A 2 3.55 -7.40 -10.80
N LEU A 3 3.16 -7.92 -9.64
CA LEU A 3 1.76 -8.10 -9.30
C LEU A 3 1.30 -6.82 -8.59
N TRP A 4 0.05 -6.42 -8.84
CA TRP A 4 -0.49 -5.16 -8.35
C TRP A 4 -1.91 -5.32 -7.79
N CYS A 5 -2.22 -4.50 -6.78
CA CYS A 5 -3.57 -4.26 -6.25
C CYS A 5 -3.95 -2.83 -6.64
N ILE A 6 -5.05 -2.67 -7.39
CA ILE A 6 -5.63 -1.36 -7.70
C ILE A 6 -6.95 -1.20 -6.95
N ARG A 7 -7.16 -0.03 -6.36
CA ARG A 7 -8.43 0.39 -5.75
C ARG A 7 -8.79 1.79 -6.18
N ARG A 8 -10.10 2.02 -6.34
CA ARG A 8 -10.68 3.35 -6.52
C ARG A 8 -11.40 3.71 -5.24
N LEU A 9 -11.04 4.85 -4.64
CA LEU A 9 -11.50 5.28 -3.33
C LEU A 9 -12.18 6.65 -3.47
N ALA A 10 -13.36 6.81 -2.90
CA ALA A 10 -14.13 8.05 -2.93
C ALA A 10 -13.67 9.02 -1.82
N SER A 11 -12.37 9.28 -1.78
CA SER A 11 -11.70 10.12 -0.78
C SER A 11 -10.62 10.96 -1.47
N SER A 12 -10.20 12.06 -0.85
CA SER A 12 -9.15 12.90 -1.42
C SER A 12 -7.79 12.17 -1.43
N PRO A 13 -6.84 12.55 -2.30
CA PRO A 13 -5.51 11.96 -2.32
C PRO A 13 -4.80 12.06 -0.97
N GLU A 14 -4.98 13.17 -0.25
CA GLU A 14 -4.42 13.38 1.08
C GLU A 14 -4.98 12.39 2.10
N GLN A 15 -6.31 12.22 2.14
CA GLN A 15 -6.96 11.26 3.03
C GLN A 15 -6.51 9.82 2.75
N VAL A 16 -6.40 9.45 1.47
CA VAL A 16 -5.94 8.11 1.08
C VAL A 16 -4.47 7.91 1.47
N PHE A 17 -3.63 8.93 1.33
CA PHE A 17 -2.23 8.86 1.72
C PHE A 17 -2.07 8.71 3.23
N ASP A 18 -2.84 9.47 4.02
CA ASP A 18 -2.86 9.35 5.49
C ASP A 18 -3.37 7.98 5.94
N ALA A 19 -4.45 7.50 5.34
CA ALA A 19 -4.97 6.15 5.57
C ALA A 19 -3.94 5.06 5.21
N ALA A 20 -3.12 5.27 4.18
CA ALA A 20 -2.03 4.36 3.81
C ALA A 20 -0.92 4.32 4.87
N LEU A 21 -0.54 5.47 5.44
CA LEU A 21 0.42 5.54 6.55
C LEU A 21 -0.13 4.84 7.80
N ASP A 22 -1.37 5.11 8.17
CA ASP A 22 -2.02 4.52 9.34
C ASP A 22 -2.17 3.00 9.19
N ALA A 23 -2.61 2.54 8.02
CA ALA A 23 -2.72 1.13 7.71
C ALA A 23 -1.35 0.43 7.74
N ALA A 24 -0.31 1.08 7.20
CA ALA A 24 1.06 0.57 7.24
C ALA A 24 1.54 0.39 8.68
N ALA A 25 1.38 1.42 9.52
CA ALA A 25 1.77 1.38 10.94
C ALA A 25 1.01 0.29 11.71
N ARG A 26 -0.32 0.21 11.55
CA ARG A 26 -1.16 -0.81 12.21
C ARG A 26 -0.79 -2.23 11.82
N LEU A 27 -0.36 -2.43 10.59
CA LEU A 27 0.03 -3.75 10.08
C LEU A 27 1.50 -4.07 10.37
N GLY A 28 2.27 -3.15 10.96
CA GLY A 28 3.69 -3.34 11.28
C GLY A 28 4.60 -3.26 10.05
N PHE A 29 4.27 -2.40 9.08
CA PHE A 29 5.19 -2.01 8.02
C PHE A 29 6.07 -0.86 8.48
N THR A 30 7.34 -0.94 8.13
CA THR A 30 8.29 0.17 8.20
C THR A 30 8.16 1.00 6.93
N VAL A 31 7.92 2.31 7.09
CA VAL A 31 7.94 3.28 6.00
C VAL A 31 9.39 3.67 5.73
N SER A 32 9.92 3.34 4.56
CA SER A 32 11.28 3.73 4.17
C SER A 32 11.33 5.11 3.51
N LEU A 33 10.27 5.49 2.80
CA LEU A 33 10.11 6.81 2.18
C LEU A 33 8.62 7.13 2.02
N ALA A 34 8.22 8.35 2.39
CA ALA A 34 6.89 8.89 2.17
C ALA A 34 7.01 10.22 1.41
N ASP A 35 6.85 10.17 0.09
CA ASP A 35 6.85 11.34 -0.78
C ASP A 35 5.40 11.76 -1.06
N ARG A 36 4.88 12.64 -0.19
CA ARG A 36 3.51 13.14 -0.28
C ARG A 36 3.27 13.95 -1.57
N PRO A 37 4.14 14.89 -1.97
CA PRO A 37 3.99 15.61 -3.24
C PRO A 37 3.88 14.69 -4.47
N ALA A 38 4.67 13.62 -4.51
CA ALA A 38 4.61 12.65 -5.61
C ALA A 38 3.54 11.56 -5.42
N GLY A 39 2.89 11.51 -4.25
CA GLY A 39 1.89 10.48 -3.92
C GLY A 39 2.49 9.09 -3.76
N HIS A 40 3.77 8.95 -3.41
CA HIS A 40 4.45 7.66 -3.30
C HIS A 40 4.82 7.31 -1.85
N LEU A 41 4.62 6.05 -1.50
CA LEU A 41 4.96 5.50 -0.19
C LEU A 41 5.64 4.14 -0.38
N PHE A 42 6.85 4.02 0.16
CA PHE A 42 7.66 2.81 0.09
C PHE A 42 7.66 2.12 1.45
N LEU A 43 7.23 0.86 1.45
CA LEU A 43 6.98 0.08 2.65
C LEU A 43 7.86 -1.17 2.64
N SER A 44 8.34 -1.54 3.82
CA SER A 44 8.95 -2.84 4.04
C SER A 44 8.41 -3.49 5.32
N GLN A 45 8.38 -4.82 5.38
CA GLN A 45 8.00 -5.54 6.57
C GLN A 45 8.82 -6.82 6.69
N GLU A 46 9.49 -6.98 7.81
CA GLU A 46 10.17 -8.23 8.13
C GLU A 46 9.16 -9.33 8.45
N HIS A 47 9.40 -10.51 7.91
CA HIS A 47 8.59 -11.70 8.11
C HIS A 47 9.49 -12.89 8.42
N GLY A 48 9.94 -12.95 9.67
CA GLY A 48 10.92 -13.94 10.10
C GLY A 48 12.33 -13.66 9.54
N PRO A 49 13.29 -14.58 9.77
CA PRO A 49 14.72 -14.29 9.61
C PRO A 49 15.22 -14.20 8.16
N ARG A 50 14.37 -14.49 7.17
CA ARG A 50 14.80 -14.62 5.75
C ARG A 50 13.88 -13.92 4.76
N ARG A 51 12.89 -13.16 5.22
CA ARG A 51 11.91 -12.58 4.32
C ARG A 51 11.56 -11.16 4.72
N THR A 52 11.63 -10.28 3.74
CA THR A 52 11.18 -8.90 3.85
C THR A 52 10.20 -8.66 2.73
N HIS A 53 8.97 -8.34 3.09
CA HIS A 53 8.02 -7.79 2.16
C HIS A 53 8.44 -6.39 1.77
N ARG A 54 8.34 -6.04 0.49
CA ARG A 54 8.55 -4.68 0.00
C ARG A 54 7.40 -4.29 -0.91
N PHE A 55 6.81 -3.15 -0.64
CA PHE A 55 5.68 -2.62 -1.39
C PHE A 55 5.94 -1.18 -1.78
N THR A 56 5.49 -0.82 -2.98
CA THR A 56 5.32 0.57 -3.38
C THR A 56 3.84 0.86 -3.44
N VAL A 57 3.43 1.91 -2.74
CA VAL A 57 2.07 2.45 -2.77
C VAL A 57 2.12 3.76 -3.54
N SER A 58 1.24 3.92 -4.52
CA SER A 58 1.05 5.16 -5.27
C SER A 58 -0.40 5.60 -5.12
N VAL A 59 -0.57 6.88 -4.80
CA VAL A 59 -1.85 7.54 -4.61
C VAL A 59 -1.97 8.60 -5.69
N THR A 60 -2.97 8.47 -6.55
CA THR A 60 -3.14 9.34 -7.71
C THR A 60 -4.56 9.82 -7.79
N ASP A 61 -4.77 11.13 -7.92
CA ASP A 61 -6.09 11.68 -8.20
C ASP A 61 -6.54 11.26 -9.61
N SER A 62 -7.75 10.71 -9.72
CA SER A 62 -8.35 10.39 -11.02
C SER A 62 -8.94 11.60 -11.73
N GLY A 63 -9.03 12.76 -11.07
CA GLY A 63 -9.68 13.97 -11.58
C GLY A 63 -11.22 13.86 -11.65
N LEU A 64 -11.79 12.75 -11.19
CA LEU A 64 -13.23 12.44 -11.26
C LEU A 64 -13.83 12.27 -9.85
N GLY A 65 -13.33 13.02 -8.86
CA GLY A 65 -13.78 12.95 -7.48
C GLY A 65 -13.44 11.62 -6.79
N ALA A 66 -12.42 10.92 -7.28
CA ALA A 66 -11.94 9.68 -6.69
C ALA A 66 -10.43 9.58 -6.79
N THR A 67 -9.83 8.89 -5.84
CA THR A 67 -8.40 8.61 -5.80
C THR A 67 -8.16 7.16 -6.19
N VAL A 68 -7.18 6.94 -7.05
CA VAL A 68 -6.68 5.62 -7.41
C VAL A 68 -5.51 5.29 -6.48
N LEU A 69 -5.64 4.19 -5.75
CA LEU A 69 -4.59 3.58 -4.97
C LEU A 69 -4.00 2.41 -5.78
N TYR A 70 -2.70 2.46 -6.00
CA TYR A 70 -1.94 1.39 -6.64
C TYR A 70 -0.92 0.84 -5.65
N VAL A 71 -0.97 -0.47 -5.38
CA VAL A 71 0.00 -1.15 -4.53
C VAL A 71 0.71 -2.21 -5.38
N SER A 72 2.03 -2.09 -5.54
CA SER A 72 2.86 -3.07 -6.24
C SER A 72 3.88 -3.72 -5.33
N TRP A 73 4.32 -4.92 -5.72
CA TRP A 73 5.43 -5.63 -5.11
C TRP A 73 6.25 -6.38 -6.15
N GLU A 74 7.52 -6.61 -5.81
CA GLU A 74 8.43 -7.39 -6.63
C GLU A 74 8.30 -8.88 -6.32
N THR A 75 7.99 -9.68 -7.33
CA THR A 75 7.87 -11.14 -7.22
C THR A 75 9.20 -11.87 -7.32
N HIS A 76 10.23 -11.22 -7.88
CA HIS A 76 11.50 -11.87 -8.22
C HIS A 76 12.47 -12.00 -7.03
N LEU A 77 12.19 -11.36 -5.90
CA LEU A 77 12.96 -11.46 -4.65
C LEU A 77 12.34 -12.42 -3.63
N SER A 78 11.15 -12.95 -3.90
CA SER A 78 10.39 -13.76 -2.95
C SER A 78 10.17 -15.17 -3.51
N PRO A 79 10.65 -16.22 -2.84
CA PRO A 79 10.33 -17.59 -3.22
C PRO A 79 8.83 -17.94 -3.06
N TRP A 80 7.99 -17.01 -2.55
CA TRP A 80 6.61 -17.26 -2.15
C TRP A 80 5.63 -16.16 -2.59
N PRO A 81 5.35 -15.99 -3.90
CA PRO A 81 4.57 -14.86 -4.44
C PRO A 81 3.13 -14.75 -3.90
N ARG A 82 2.53 -15.86 -3.45
CA ARG A 82 1.19 -15.87 -2.81
C ARG A 82 1.16 -15.18 -1.44
N SER A 83 2.31 -15.06 -0.77
CA SER A 83 2.40 -14.33 0.49
C SER A 83 2.33 -12.83 0.30
N ASP A 84 3.09 -12.33 -0.67
CA ASP A 84 3.15 -10.90 -0.96
C ASP A 84 1.79 -10.40 -1.44
N ALA A 85 1.10 -11.19 -2.29
CA ALA A 85 -0.27 -10.91 -2.68
C ALA A 85 -1.24 -10.82 -1.49
N ARG A 86 -1.10 -11.72 -0.49
CA ARG A 86 -1.94 -11.69 0.72
C ARG A 86 -1.62 -10.48 1.60
N ALA A 87 -0.34 -10.13 1.76
CA ALA A 87 0.08 -8.95 2.51
C ALA A 87 -0.40 -7.66 1.82
N ALA A 88 -0.28 -7.56 0.50
CA ALA A 88 -0.83 -6.45 -0.28
C ALA A 88 -2.35 -6.35 -0.15
N ALA A 89 -3.07 -7.48 -0.24
CA ALA A 89 -4.53 -7.48 -0.06
C ALA A 89 -4.95 -7.05 1.35
N ARG A 90 -4.19 -7.44 2.39
CA ARG A 90 -4.40 -6.97 3.77
C ARG A 90 -4.16 -5.47 3.90
N LEU A 91 -3.11 -4.95 3.26
CA LEU A 91 -2.83 -3.52 3.22
C LEU A 91 -3.96 -2.75 2.53
N CYS A 92 -4.37 -3.16 1.32
CA CYS A 92 -5.50 -2.54 0.59
C CYS A 92 -6.77 -2.50 1.46
N ARG A 93 -7.14 -3.62 2.12
CA ARG A 93 -8.32 -3.67 3.00
C ARG A 93 -8.18 -2.79 4.25
N ALA A 94 -6.98 -2.70 4.83
CA ALA A 94 -6.74 -1.86 6.00
C ALA A 94 -6.88 -0.37 5.65
N ILE A 95 -6.45 0.05 4.46
CA ILE A 95 -6.62 1.41 3.94
C ILE A 95 -8.11 1.72 3.73
N GLU A 96 -8.83 0.83 3.05
CA GLU A 96 -10.28 0.94 2.87
C GLU A 96 -11.01 1.05 4.22
N GLY A 97 -10.63 0.22 5.20
CA GLY A 97 -11.20 0.25 6.53
C GLY A 97 -10.86 1.51 7.34
N ALA A 98 -9.68 2.09 7.14
CA ALA A 98 -9.30 3.36 7.76
C ALA A 98 -10.15 4.52 7.21
N LEU A 99 -10.42 4.52 5.89
CA LEU A 99 -11.26 5.53 5.25
C LEU A 99 -12.74 5.40 5.59
N ALA A 100 -13.24 4.18 5.82
CA ALA A 100 -14.63 3.95 6.22
C ALA A 100 -14.93 4.35 7.68
N GLY A 101 -13.89 4.58 8.49
CA GLY A 101 -14.00 5.02 9.89
C GLY A 101 -13.80 6.54 10.08
N LEU A 102 -13.56 7.29 9.00
CA LEU A 102 -13.51 8.75 8.95
C LEU A 102 -14.89 9.32 8.63
#